data_AF-A0A957AGC6-F1
#
_entry.id   AF-A0A957AGC6-F1
#
_cell.length_a   1.000
_cell.length_b   1.000
_cell.length_c   1.000
_cell.angle_alpha   90.00
_cell.angle_beta   90.00
_cell.angle_gamma   90.00
#
_symmetry.space_group_name_H-M   'P 1'
#
loop_
_entity.id
_entity.type
_entity.pdbx_description
1 polymer ?
#
loop_
_entity_poly.entity_id
_entity_poly.type
_entity_poly.pdbx_seq_one_letter_code
_entity_poly.pdbx_strand_id
1 'polypeptide(L)'
;RVLGVGFGILLAVLISEYIGPTAWAIFLAVLISFYVGRRLGLDPGGVQQIAVSALLIVLGAAGGAVDDAAILHLANTVIGTGVGLLLNASVSPPNYLPDARRRLLEVGESIQDDLRTLTDAVRTGISNDEAVTTLHLARETNTRLLELDRALDQAQESLQFNLLGRRQRDMLKLYQQADLALEHASIQTRMIARALADATAQDAPQEWLGPHALGEPVAALLDMAVETLDARMTMLHDGNLTGGLTVDLERLSACQSAIAERSGPLEHQLRQGGWVYLGEVVALATQLITDLSVPATRFDAAPERGASPDPGSAG
;
A
#
# COMPACT_ATOMS: atom_id res chain seq x y z
N ARG A 1 25.58 -18.64 -9.22
CA ARG A 1 25.65 -20.13 -9.29
C ARG A 1 26.13 -20.61 -10.68
N VAL A 2 25.40 -20.34 -11.77
CA VAL A 2 25.78 -20.76 -13.14
C VAL A 2 27.17 -20.26 -13.58
N LEU A 3 27.51 -18.99 -13.32
CA LEU A 3 28.82 -18.42 -13.69
C LEU A 3 30.01 -19.08 -12.96
N GLY A 4 29.82 -19.46 -11.69
CA GLY A 4 30.86 -20.14 -10.91
C GLY A 4 31.10 -21.57 -11.40
N VAL A 5 30.01 -22.29 -11.71
CA VAL A 5 30.11 -23.65 -12.28
C VAL A 5 30.75 -23.61 -13.66
N GLY A 6 30.35 -22.67 -14.53
CA GLY A 6 30.98 -22.48 -15.84
C GLY A 6 32.48 -22.17 -15.74
N PHE A 7 32.88 -21.32 -14.80
CA PHE A 7 34.29 -21.01 -14.56
C PHE A 7 35.08 -22.21 -14.05
N GLY A 8 34.51 -22.99 -13.11
CA GLY A 8 35.13 -24.21 -12.59
C GLY A 8 35.30 -25.29 -13.66
N ILE A 9 34.31 -25.46 -14.54
CA ILE A 9 34.38 -26.38 -15.69
C ILE A 9 35.48 -25.93 -16.66
N LEU A 10 35.49 -24.65 -17.06
CA LEU A 10 36.49 -24.11 -17.98
C LEU A 10 37.90 -24.32 -17.43
N LEU A 11 38.09 -24.04 -16.14
CA LEU A 11 39.38 -24.20 -15.46
C LEU A 11 39.80 -25.68 -15.38
N ALA A 12 38.87 -26.59 -15.08
CA ALA A 12 39.14 -28.03 -15.03
C ALA A 12 39.53 -28.60 -16.40
N VAL A 13 38.84 -28.18 -17.47
CA VAL A 13 39.17 -28.57 -18.85
C VAL A 13 40.57 -28.07 -19.23
N LEU A 14 40.86 -26.79 -18.97
CA LEU A 14 42.17 -26.20 -19.28
C LEU A 14 43.31 -26.92 -18.52
N ILE A 15 43.10 -27.25 -17.25
CA ILE A 15 44.11 -27.95 -16.45
C ILE A 15 44.29 -29.40 -16.92
N SER A 16 43.19 -30.09 -17.26
CA SER A 16 43.22 -31.47 -17.73
C SER A 16 43.95 -31.61 -19.07
N GLU A 17 43.77 -30.63 -19.97
CA GLU A 17 44.38 -30.65 -21.31
C GLU A 17 45.89 -30.38 -21.28
N TYR A 18 46.37 -29.50 -20.38
CA TYR A 18 47.78 -29.12 -20.31
C TYR A 18 48.62 -29.97 -19.35
N ILE A 19 48.03 -30.51 -18.27
CA ILE A 19 48.78 -31.17 -17.18
C ILE A 19 48.49 -32.69 -17.10
N GLY A 20 47.39 -33.14 -17.72
CA GLY A 20 46.91 -34.52 -17.63
C GLY A 20 46.28 -34.86 -16.27
N PRO A 21 45.50 -35.95 -16.17
CA PRO A 21 44.74 -36.31 -14.97
C PRO A 21 45.65 -36.90 -13.89
N THR A 22 46.38 -36.03 -13.19
CA THR A 22 47.26 -36.39 -12.08
C THR A 22 46.75 -35.81 -10.76
N ALA A 23 47.14 -36.41 -9.63
CA ALA A 23 46.80 -35.89 -8.29
C ALA A 23 47.21 -34.42 -8.10
N TRP A 24 48.27 -33.99 -8.81
CA TRP A 24 48.73 -32.60 -8.85
C TRP A 24 47.79 -31.66 -9.60
N ALA A 25 47.18 -32.11 -10.70
CA ALA A 25 46.20 -31.34 -11.45
C ALA A 25 44.95 -31.04 -10.61
N ILE A 26 44.49 -32.01 -9.82
CA ILE A 26 43.36 -31.86 -8.89
C ILE A 26 43.69 -30.79 -7.83
N PHE A 27 44.86 -30.91 -7.20
CA PHE A 27 45.30 -29.96 -6.18
C PHE A 27 45.38 -28.53 -6.73
N LEU A 28 45.95 -28.36 -7.93
CA LEU A 28 46.05 -27.06 -8.59
C LEU A 28 44.67 -26.51 -8.99
N ALA A 29 43.78 -27.34 -9.51
CA ALA A 29 42.43 -26.92 -9.89
C ALA A 29 41.61 -26.42 -8.69
N VAL A 30 41.69 -27.13 -7.56
CA VAL A 30 41.03 -26.72 -6.31
C VAL A 30 41.64 -25.42 -5.77
N LEU A 31 42.97 -25.32 -5.76
CA LEU A 31 43.68 -24.13 -5.27
C LEU A 31 43.36 -22.88 -6.10
N ILE A 32 43.36 -23.01 -7.44
CA ILE A 32 43.03 -21.91 -8.35
C ILE A 32 41.55 -21.55 -8.24
N SER A 33 40.65 -22.53 -8.13
CA SER A 33 39.22 -22.30 -7.88
C SER A 33 38.99 -21.50 -6.61
N PHE A 34 39.72 -21.80 -5.54
CA PHE A 34 39.64 -21.09 -4.27
C PHE A 34 40.19 -19.67 -4.36
N TYR A 35 41.35 -19.50 -5.03
CA TYR A 35 41.99 -18.21 -5.22
C TYR A 35 41.15 -17.27 -6.09
N VAL A 36 40.65 -17.76 -7.22
CA VAL A 36 39.82 -16.97 -8.13
C VAL A 36 38.44 -16.70 -7.52
N GLY A 37 37.82 -17.70 -6.90
CA GLY A 37 36.53 -17.54 -6.23
C GLY A 37 36.57 -16.45 -5.15
N ARG A 38 37.65 -16.37 -4.39
CA ARG A 38 37.86 -15.33 -3.38
C ARG A 38 38.14 -13.95 -3.98
N ARG A 39 38.85 -13.88 -5.12
CA ARG A 39 39.12 -12.62 -5.85
C ARG A 39 37.88 -12.05 -6.54
N LEU A 40 36.95 -12.90 -6.95
CA LEU A 40 35.66 -12.51 -7.54
C LEU A 40 34.61 -12.09 -6.50
N GLY A 41 34.96 -12.07 -5.21
CA GLY A 41 34.06 -11.65 -4.13
C GLY A 41 32.88 -12.61 -3.92
N LEU A 42 33.03 -13.88 -4.32
CA LEU A 42 31.97 -14.87 -4.13
C LEU A 42 31.83 -15.21 -2.65
N ASP A 43 30.57 -15.32 -2.21
CA ASP A 43 30.22 -15.80 -0.87
C ASP A 43 30.85 -17.19 -0.60
N PRO A 44 31.21 -17.54 0.65
CA PRO A 44 31.92 -18.79 0.97
C PRO A 44 31.25 -20.04 0.40
N GLY A 45 29.91 -20.07 0.32
CA GLY A 45 29.17 -21.17 -0.30
C GLY A 45 29.41 -21.31 -1.81
N GLY A 46 29.64 -20.20 -2.52
CA GLY A 46 29.97 -20.19 -3.95
C GLY A 46 31.37 -20.74 -4.23
N VAL A 47 32.37 -20.37 -3.43
CA VAL A 47 33.75 -20.85 -3.57
C VAL A 47 33.84 -22.37 -3.36
N GLN A 48 33.11 -22.89 -2.37
CA GLN A 48 33.09 -24.32 -2.07
C GLN A 48 32.45 -25.15 -3.19
N GLN A 49 31.40 -24.63 -3.84
CA GLN A 49 30.76 -25.31 -4.99
C GLN A 49 31.70 -25.39 -6.20
N ILE A 50 32.45 -24.32 -6.51
CA ILE A 50 33.42 -24.32 -7.63
C ILE A 50 34.49 -25.38 -7.40
N ALA A 51 35.02 -25.47 -6.18
CA ALA A 51 36.02 -26.47 -5.82
C ALA A 51 35.49 -27.92 -5.93
N VAL A 52 34.25 -28.18 -5.49
CA VAL A 52 33.61 -29.50 -5.59
C VAL A 52 33.34 -29.88 -7.04
N SER A 53 32.81 -28.96 -7.86
CA SER A 53 32.56 -29.22 -9.28
C SER A 53 33.85 -29.48 -10.06
N ALA A 54 34.91 -28.69 -9.82
CA ALA A 54 36.22 -28.91 -10.45
C ALA A 54 36.81 -30.28 -10.04
N LEU A 55 36.74 -30.63 -8.76
CA LEU A 55 37.20 -31.93 -8.25
C LEU A 55 36.46 -33.11 -8.90
N LEU A 56 35.12 -33.03 -9.01
CA LEU A 56 34.31 -34.09 -9.62
C LEU A 56 34.64 -34.29 -11.10
N ILE A 57 34.87 -33.21 -11.84
CA ILE A 57 35.22 -33.28 -13.27
C ILE A 57 36.62 -33.87 -13.47
N VAL A 58 37.61 -33.40 -12.71
CA VAL A 58 38.98 -33.93 -12.83
C VAL A 58 39.05 -35.40 -12.37
N LEU A 59 38.27 -35.80 -11.36
CA LEU A 59 38.18 -37.19 -10.92
C LEU A 59 37.43 -38.07 -11.94
N GLY A 60 36.38 -37.55 -12.57
CA GLY A 60 35.68 -38.23 -13.66
C GLY A 60 36.49 -38.33 -14.96
N ALA A 61 37.37 -37.36 -15.21
CA ALA A 61 38.29 -37.32 -16.35
C ALA A 61 39.32 -38.47 -16.35
N ALA A 62 39.64 -39.03 -15.18
CA ALA A 62 40.55 -40.18 -15.06
C ALA A 62 40.02 -41.45 -15.77
N GLY A 63 38.74 -41.50 -16.13
CA GLY A 63 38.11 -42.59 -16.89
C GLY A 63 38.13 -42.45 -18.42
N GLY A 64 38.69 -41.37 -18.98
CA GLY A 64 38.86 -41.18 -20.43
C GLY A 64 37.71 -40.49 -21.19
N ALA A 65 36.71 -39.93 -20.50
CA ALA A 65 35.55 -39.26 -21.12
C ALA A 65 35.35 -37.83 -20.56
N VAL A 66 36.38 -36.98 -20.70
CA VAL A 66 36.41 -35.63 -20.11
C VAL A 66 35.35 -34.70 -20.72
N ASP A 67 35.20 -34.72 -22.04
CA ASP A 67 34.27 -33.86 -22.76
C ASP A 67 32.81 -34.18 -22.41
N ASP A 68 32.45 -35.46 -22.42
CA ASP A 68 31.10 -35.92 -22.10
C ASP A 68 30.72 -35.60 -20.63
N ALA A 69 31.66 -35.74 -19.70
CA ALA A 69 31.42 -35.45 -18.29
C ALA A 69 31.18 -33.95 -18.03
N ALA A 70 31.99 -33.08 -18.61
CA ALA A 70 31.85 -31.62 -18.47
C ALA A 70 30.52 -31.13 -19.09
N ILE A 71 30.17 -31.63 -20.27
CA ILE A 71 28.92 -31.30 -20.96
C ILE A 71 27.72 -31.79 -20.14
N LEU A 72 27.77 -33.00 -19.59
CA LEU A 72 26.70 -33.56 -18.77
C LEU A 72 26.47 -32.75 -17.48
N HIS A 73 27.53 -32.30 -16.82
CA HIS A 73 27.42 -31.47 -15.62
C HIS A 73 26.89 -30.06 -15.91
N LEU A 74 27.32 -29.46 -17.02
CA LEU A 74 26.78 -28.18 -17.47
C LEU A 74 25.29 -28.31 -17.77
N ALA A 75 24.89 -29.33 -18.54
CA ALA A 75 23.51 -29.62 -18.87
C ALA A 75 22.67 -29.86 -17.60
N ASN A 76 23.16 -30.66 -16.64
CA ASN A 76 22.46 -30.92 -15.39
C ASN A 76 22.29 -29.64 -14.53
N THR A 77 23.27 -28.73 -14.53
CA THR A 77 23.17 -27.46 -13.80
C THR A 77 22.20 -26.50 -14.46
N VAL A 78 22.21 -26.42 -15.79
CA VAL A 78 21.28 -25.59 -16.57
C VAL A 78 19.86 -26.12 -16.43
N ILE A 79 19.66 -27.43 -16.57
CA ILE A 79 18.37 -28.10 -16.38
C ILE A 79 17.90 -27.92 -14.93
N GLY A 80 18.74 -28.20 -13.94
CA GLY A 80 18.40 -28.03 -12.52
C GLY A 80 18.06 -26.58 -12.16
N THR A 81 18.77 -25.60 -12.73
CA THR A 81 18.44 -24.18 -12.57
C THR A 81 17.13 -23.84 -13.28
N GLY A 82 16.91 -24.34 -14.50
CA GLY A 82 15.68 -24.14 -15.25
C GLY A 82 14.46 -24.74 -14.55
N VAL A 83 14.57 -25.98 -14.07
CA VAL A 83 13.54 -26.66 -13.28
C VAL A 83 13.32 -25.96 -11.95
N GLY A 84 14.37 -25.51 -11.26
CA GLY A 84 14.25 -24.71 -10.03
C GLY A 84 13.54 -23.38 -10.28
N LEU A 85 13.82 -22.71 -11.41
CA LEU A 85 13.15 -21.48 -11.80
C LEU A 85 11.69 -21.73 -12.18
N LEU A 86 11.41 -22.82 -12.89
CA LEU A 86 10.05 -23.24 -13.27
C LEU A 86 9.23 -23.65 -12.05
N LEU A 87 9.80 -24.40 -11.10
CA LEU A 87 9.13 -24.76 -9.86
C LEU A 87 8.92 -23.53 -8.97
N ASN A 88 9.91 -22.64 -8.84
CA ASN A 88 9.73 -21.38 -8.11
C ASN A 88 8.71 -20.46 -8.79
N ALA A 89 8.58 -20.51 -10.12
CA ALA A 89 7.53 -19.81 -10.85
C ALA A 89 6.16 -20.51 -10.73
N SER A 90 6.13 -21.84 -10.58
CA SER A 90 4.91 -22.64 -10.50
C SER A 90 4.34 -22.74 -9.07
N VAL A 91 5.20 -22.63 -8.06
CA VAL A 91 4.82 -22.49 -6.64
C VAL A 91 4.62 -21.00 -6.38
N SER A 92 3.41 -20.50 -6.67
CA SER A 92 3.04 -19.13 -6.34
C SER A 92 3.16 -18.94 -4.82
N PRO A 93 3.85 -17.89 -4.33
CA PRO A 93 3.78 -17.50 -2.93
C PRO A 93 2.31 -17.30 -2.50
N PRO A 94 1.99 -17.45 -1.19
CA PRO A 94 0.67 -17.13 -0.68
C PRO A 94 0.27 -15.70 -1.07
N ASN A 95 -0.90 -15.59 -1.71
CA ASN A 95 -1.43 -14.32 -2.19
C ASN A 95 -2.21 -13.62 -1.08
N TYR A 96 -1.64 -12.57 -0.49
CA TYR A 96 -2.26 -11.79 0.59
C TYR A 96 -3.17 -10.65 0.09
N LEU A 97 -3.24 -10.41 -1.23
CA LEU A 97 -4.10 -9.37 -1.82
C LEU A 97 -5.59 -9.53 -1.48
N PRO A 98 -6.17 -10.75 -1.48
CA PRO A 98 -7.57 -10.93 -1.11
C PRO A 98 -7.86 -10.52 0.33
N ASP A 99 -6.93 -10.74 1.26
CA ASP A 99 -7.08 -10.32 2.65
C ASP A 99 -6.98 -8.81 2.79
N ALA A 100 -6.01 -8.19 2.12
CA ALA A 100 -5.90 -6.73 2.05
C ALA A 100 -7.17 -6.09 1.45
N ARG A 101 -7.71 -6.62 0.34
CA ARG A 101 -8.96 -6.15 -0.26
C ARG A 101 -10.13 -6.27 0.73
N ARG A 102 -10.24 -7.41 1.42
CA ARG A 102 -11.34 -7.65 2.38
C ARG A 102 -11.28 -6.64 3.52
N ARG A 103 -10.12 -6.45 4.14
CA ARG A 103 -9.92 -5.48 5.23
C ARG A 103 -10.17 -4.05 4.77
N LEU A 104 -9.75 -3.71 3.56
CA LEU A 104 -10.01 -2.39 2.97
C LEU A 104 -11.51 -2.12 2.82
N LEU A 105 -12.28 -3.11 2.37
CA LEU A 105 -13.73 -3.03 2.30
C LEU A 105 -14.36 -2.90 3.70
N GLU A 106 -13.92 -3.72 4.67
CA GLU A 106 -14.39 -3.68 6.07
C GLU A 106 -14.14 -2.31 6.72
N VAL A 107 -12.98 -1.68 6.48
CA VAL A 107 -12.67 -0.32 6.97
C VAL A 107 -13.61 0.70 6.35
N GLY A 108 -13.79 0.68 5.03
CA GLY A 108 -14.66 1.64 4.36
C GLY A 108 -16.12 1.52 4.81
N GLU A 109 -16.64 0.29 4.96
CA GLU A 109 -17.97 0.03 5.54
C GLU A 109 -18.08 0.61 6.97
N SER A 110 -17.04 0.46 7.79
CA SER A 110 -17.01 1.03 9.15
C SER A 110 -17.11 2.56 9.14
N ILE A 111 -16.37 3.23 8.25
CA ILE A 111 -16.41 4.70 8.12
C ILE A 111 -17.80 5.14 7.63
N GLN A 112 -18.42 4.39 6.70
CA GLN A 112 -19.77 4.67 6.23
C GLN A 112 -20.79 4.57 7.35
N ASP A 113 -20.73 3.51 8.16
CA ASP A 113 -21.64 3.30 9.28
C ASP A 113 -21.47 4.37 10.36
N ASP A 114 -20.23 4.76 10.68
CA ASP A 114 -19.92 5.84 11.61
C ASP A 114 -20.52 7.17 11.12
N LEU A 115 -20.32 7.49 9.83
CA LEU A 115 -20.81 8.74 9.23
C LEU A 115 -22.34 8.76 9.09
N ARG A 116 -22.97 7.63 8.74
CA ARG A 116 -24.44 7.49 8.70
C ARG A 116 -25.06 7.68 10.07
N THR A 117 -24.50 7.02 11.09
CA THR A 117 -24.93 7.16 12.49
C THR A 117 -24.83 8.62 12.93
N LEU A 118 -23.73 9.29 12.60
CA LEU A 118 -23.56 10.72 12.91
C LEU A 118 -24.60 11.59 12.20
N THR A 119 -24.83 11.31 10.92
CA THR A 119 -25.75 12.07 10.07
C THR A 119 -27.18 11.96 10.58
N ASP A 120 -27.62 10.76 10.93
CA ASP A 120 -28.95 10.51 11.48
C ASP A 120 -29.14 11.19 12.83
N ALA A 121 -28.14 11.11 13.71
CA ALA A 121 -28.18 11.81 15.01
C ALA A 121 -28.27 13.33 14.82
N VAL A 122 -27.49 13.92 13.90
CA VAL A 122 -27.56 15.36 13.58
C VAL A 122 -28.93 15.73 13.02
N ARG A 123 -29.52 14.89 12.16
CA ARG A 123 -30.84 15.12 11.56
C ARG A 123 -31.94 15.20 12.63
N THR A 124 -31.87 14.37 13.66
CA THR A 124 -32.84 14.31 14.76
C THR A 124 -32.50 15.22 15.94
N GLY A 125 -31.45 16.04 15.83
CA GLY A 125 -31.00 16.92 16.90
C GLY A 125 -30.11 16.18 17.88
N ILE A 126 -28.82 16.08 17.52
CA ILE A 126 -27.83 15.25 18.21
C ILE A 126 -27.69 15.60 19.69
N SER A 127 -27.81 14.59 20.55
CA SER A 127 -27.51 14.71 21.98
C SER A 127 -26.02 14.57 22.26
N ASN A 128 -25.58 15.02 23.44
CA ASN A 128 -24.17 14.86 23.84
C ASN A 128 -23.75 13.39 23.95
N ASP A 129 -24.62 12.52 24.46
CA ASP A 129 -24.35 11.08 24.58
C ASP A 129 -24.18 10.41 23.21
N GLU A 130 -25.04 10.77 22.25
CA GLU A 130 -24.91 10.32 20.86
C GLU A 130 -23.62 10.82 20.22
N ALA A 131 -23.29 12.11 20.37
CA ALA A 131 -22.06 12.67 19.81
C ALA A 131 -20.79 12.02 20.39
N VAL A 132 -20.77 11.77 21.71
CA VAL A 132 -19.68 11.06 22.38
C VAL A 132 -19.60 9.60 21.92
N THR A 133 -20.74 8.93 21.78
CA THR A 133 -20.82 7.54 21.28
C THR A 133 -20.28 7.45 19.86
N THR A 134 -20.71 8.33 18.95
CA THR A 134 -20.22 8.33 17.56
C THR A 134 -18.73 8.68 17.48
N LEU A 135 -18.22 9.56 18.36
CA LEU A 135 -16.80 9.83 18.47
C LEU A 135 -16.01 8.58 18.95
N HIS A 136 -16.59 7.77 19.84
CA HIS A 136 -15.98 6.51 20.26
C HIS A 136 -15.96 5.48 19.13
N LEU A 137 -17.05 5.34 18.37
CA LEU A 137 -17.11 4.47 17.20
C LEU A 137 -16.06 4.87 16.14
N ALA A 138 -15.97 6.16 15.81
CA ALA A 138 -14.95 6.69 14.90
C ALA A 138 -13.50 6.45 15.37
N ARG A 139 -13.26 6.36 16.69
CA ARG A 139 -11.96 5.99 17.25
C ARG A 139 -11.67 4.48 17.14
N GLU A 140 -12.68 3.63 17.22
CA GLU A 140 -12.52 2.18 17.04
C GLU A 140 -12.09 1.86 15.60
N THR A 141 -12.66 2.56 14.62
CA THR A 141 -12.31 2.45 13.19
C THR A 141 -10.81 2.68 12.93
N ASN A 142 -10.15 3.52 13.72
CA ASN A 142 -8.69 3.71 13.65
C ASN A 142 -7.89 2.43 13.93
N THR A 143 -8.41 1.53 14.78
CA THR A 143 -7.76 0.24 15.04
C THR A 143 -7.83 -0.66 13.80
N ARG A 144 -8.95 -0.64 13.07
CA ARG A 144 -9.13 -1.41 11.83
C ARG A 144 -8.23 -0.88 10.70
N LEU A 145 -8.02 0.43 10.61
CA LEU A 145 -7.02 1.05 9.73
C LEU A 145 -5.62 0.50 10.00
N LEU A 146 -5.17 0.45 11.26
CA LEU A 146 -3.86 -0.12 11.60
C LEU A 146 -3.74 -1.62 11.26
N GLU A 147 -4.84 -2.37 11.22
CA GLU A 147 -4.83 -3.75 10.76
C GLU A 147 -4.76 -3.87 9.23
N LEU A 148 -5.42 -2.94 8.52
CA LEU A 148 -5.34 -2.81 7.08
C LEU A 148 -3.91 -2.46 6.62
N ASP A 149 -3.26 -1.50 7.27
CA ASP A 149 -1.85 -1.13 7.01
C ASP A 149 -0.94 -2.36 7.04
N ARG A 150 -1.07 -3.16 8.11
CA ARG A 150 -0.27 -4.39 8.27
C ARG A 150 -0.57 -5.42 7.18
N ALA A 151 -1.81 -5.53 6.73
CA ALA A 151 -2.18 -6.44 5.65
C ALA A 151 -1.64 -5.98 4.30
N LEU A 152 -1.61 -4.66 4.05
CA LEU A 152 -1.00 -4.07 2.86
C LEU A 152 0.53 -4.25 2.87
N ASP A 153 1.18 -4.06 4.01
CA ASP A 153 2.62 -4.31 4.19
C ASP A 153 2.95 -5.78 3.93
N GLN A 154 2.17 -6.72 4.48
CA GLN A 154 2.35 -8.15 4.21
C GLN A 154 2.16 -8.50 2.73
N ALA A 155 1.18 -7.88 2.06
CA ALA A 155 0.97 -8.04 0.63
C ALA A 155 2.16 -7.47 -0.17
N GLN A 156 2.72 -6.34 0.24
CA GLN A 156 3.90 -5.75 -0.36
C GLN A 156 5.14 -6.64 -0.22
N GLU A 157 5.40 -7.15 0.99
CA GLU A 157 6.52 -8.05 1.27
C GLU A 157 6.41 -9.37 0.50
N SER A 158 5.21 -9.92 0.32
CA SER A 158 5.00 -11.14 -0.48
C SER A 158 5.30 -10.90 -1.96
N LEU A 159 4.92 -9.72 -2.48
CA LEU A 159 5.10 -9.38 -3.89
C LEU A 159 6.53 -8.98 -4.26
N GLN A 160 7.37 -8.58 -3.30
CA GLN A 160 8.75 -8.14 -3.59
C GLN A 160 9.59 -9.25 -4.24
N PHE A 161 9.33 -10.52 -3.90
CA PHE A 161 10.07 -11.68 -4.42
C PHE A 161 9.39 -12.34 -5.63
N ASN A 162 8.23 -11.82 -6.07
CA ASN A 162 7.49 -12.38 -7.20
C ASN A 162 7.88 -11.70 -8.52
N LEU A 163 8.76 -12.34 -9.29
CA LEU A 163 9.23 -11.85 -10.59
C LEU A 163 8.10 -11.70 -11.63
N LEU A 164 7.01 -12.48 -11.53
CA LEU A 164 5.88 -12.50 -12.48
C LEU A 164 4.65 -11.71 -11.97
N GLY A 165 4.71 -11.12 -10.78
CA GLY A 165 3.59 -10.46 -10.10
C GLY A 165 3.32 -9.01 -10.53
N ARG A 166 3.50 -8.62 -11.81
CA ARG A 166 3.26 -7.21 -12.25
C ARG A 166 1.83 -6.74 -11.96
N ARG A 167 0.83 -7.51 -12.41
CA ARG A 167 -0.59 -7.20 -12.21
C ARG A 167 -0.99 -7.11 -10.72
N GLN A 168 -0.41 -7.95 -9.88
CA GLN A 168 -0.65 -7.92 -8.43
C GLN A 168 -0.03 -6.66 -7.79
N ARG A 169 1.15 -6.22 -8.25
CA ARG A 169 1.75 -4.96 -7.80
C ARG A 169 0.93 -3.73 -8.21
N ASP A 170 0.40 -3.73 -9.43
CA ASP A 170 -0.46 -2.64 -9.89
C ASP A 170 -1.75 -2.58 -9.05
N MET A 171 -2.34 -3.73 -8.71
CA MET A 171 -3.51 -3.79 -7.83
C MET A 171 -3.17 -3.34 -6.39
N LEU A 172 -2.01 -3.75 -5.86
CA LEU A 172 -1.57 -3.33 -4.52
C LEU A 172 -1.43 -1.81 -4.43
N LYS A 173 -0.85 -1.16 -5.45
CA LYS A 173 -0.76 0.30 -5.51
C LYS A 173 -2.13 0.96 -5.44
N LEU A 174 -3.11 0.42 -6.17
CA LEU A 174 -4.47 0.94 -6.14
C LEU A 174 -5.11 0.76 -4.75
N TYR A 175 -4.84 -0.34 -4.04
CA TYR A 175 -5.29 -0.52 -2.66
C TYR A 175 -4.62 0.44 -1.68
N GLN A 176 -3.32 0.69 -1.82
CA GLN A 176 -2.60 1.69 -1.01
C GLN A 176 -3.13 3.12 -1.24
N GLN A 177 -3.49 3.45 -2.48
CA GLN A 177 -4.12 4.74 -2.79
C GLN A 177 -5.54 4.84 -2.23
N ALA A 178 -6.31 3.74 -2.24
CA ALA A 178 -7.64 3.70 -1.65
C ALA A 178 -7.57 3.80 -0.12
N ASP A 179 -6.61 3.13 0.50
CA ASP A 179 -6.33 3.18 1.93
C ASP A 179 -6.06 4.60 2.41
N LEU A 180 -5.18 5.36 1.73
CA LEU A 180 -4.95 6.77 2.05
C LEU A 180 -6.21 7.64 1.96
N ALA A 181 -7.09 7.37 0.99
CA ALA A 181 -8.37 8.08 0.90
C ALA A 181 -9.30 7.73 2.08
N LEU A 182 -9.30 6.47 2.53
CA LEU A 182 -10.07 6.04 3.71
C LEU A 182 -9.46 6.55 5.02
N GLU A 183 -8.14 6.66 5.12
CA GLU A 183 -7.47 7.27 6.27
C GLU A 183 -7.91 8.73 6.42
N HIS A 184 -7.85 9.51 5.34
CA HIS A 184 -8.35 10.89 5.33
C HIS A 184 -9.84 10.95 5.69
N ALA A 185 -10.65 10.05 5.13
CA ALA A 185 -12.08 10.00 5.43
C ALA A 185 -12.35 9.69 6.91
N SER A 186 -11.64 8.71 7.50
CA SER A 186 -11.75 8.37 8.91
C SER A 186 -11.33 9.53 9.82
N ILE A 187 -10.23 10.21 9.49
CA ILE A 187 -9.77 11.40 10.23
C ILE A 187 -10.85 12.49 10.20
N GLN A 188 -11.41 12.80 9.03
CA GLN A 188 -12.42 13.83 8.88
C GLN A 188 -13.72 13.45 9.60
N THR A 189 -14.21 12.22 9.47
CA THR A 189 -15.38 11.72 10.23
C THR A 189 -15.17 11.87 11.73
N ARG A 190 -14.00 11.49 12.24
CA ARG A 190 -13.67 11.65 13.67
C ARG A 190 -13.61 13.11 14.09
N MET A 191 -13.08 13.99 13.26
CA MET A 191 -13.01 15.43 13.55
C MET A 191 -14.41 16.06 13.53
N ILE A 192 -15.29 15.67 12.61
CA ILE A 192 -16.70 16.09 12.60
C ILE A 192 -17.41 15.62 13.88
N ALA A 193 -17.28 14.33 14.22
CA ALA A 193 -17.86 13.78 15.44
C ALA A 193 -17.35 14.50 16.70
N ARG A 194 -16.05 14.84 16.73
CA ARG A 194 -15.44 15.62 17.82
C ARG A 194 -16.00 17.03 17.89
N ALA A 195 -16.09 17.74 16.77
CA ALA A 195 -16.63 19.10 16.73
C ALA A 195 -18.09 19.13 17.24
N LEU A 196 -18.89 18.13 16.89
CA LEU A 196 -20.26 17.97 17.39
C LEU A 196 -20.30 17.59 18.88
N ALA A 197 -19.41 16.72 19.35
CA ALA A 197 -19.30 16.38 20.77
C ALA A 197 -18.89 17.61 21.61
N ASP A 198 -17.93 18.40 21.13
CA ASP A 198 -17.47 19.62 21.78
C ASP A 198 -18.56 20.71 21.73
N ALA A 199 -19.35 20.80 20.65
CA ALA A 199 -20.50 21.70 20.57
C ALA A 199 -21.60 21.32 21.57
N THR A 200 -21.98 20.04 21.64
CA THR A 200 -23.03 19.54 22.54
C THR A 200 -22.63 19.54 24.02
N ALA A 201 -21.34 19.57 24.33
CA ALA A 201 -20.83 19.59 25.69
C ALA A 201 -20.83 20.98 26.36
N GLN A 202 -21.13 22.05 25.63
CA GLN A 202 -21.14 23.39 26.20
C GLN A 202 -22.32 23.60 27.15
N ASP A 203 -22.13 24.45 28.16
CA ASP A 203 -23.15 24.80 29.15
C ASP A 203 -24.36 25.56 28.56
N ALA A 204 -24.20 26.16 27.38
CA ALA A 204 -25.26 26.90 26.69
C ALA A 204 -26.19 25.94 25.91
N PRO A 205 -27.51 26.19 25.88
CA PRO A 205 -28.45 25.40 25.08
C PRO A 205 -28.10 25.42 23.59
N GLN A 206 -27.89 24.24 23.00
CA GLN A 206 -27.52 24.07 21.58
C GLN A 206 -28.74 24.02 20.66
N GLU A 207 -29.67 24.96 20.80
CA GLU A 207 -30.90 25.01 19.99
C GLU A 207 -30.62 25.12 18.48
N TRP A 208 -29.46 25.68 18.10
CA TRP A 208 -29.04 25.76 16.70
C TRP A 208 -28.79 24.38 16.06
N LEU A 209 -28.44 23.36 16.85
CA LEU A 209 -28.32 21.96 16.39
C LEU A 209 -29.67 21.23 16.35
N GLY A 210 -30.77 21.91 16.69
CA GLY A 210 -32.10 21.31 16.62
C GLY A 210 -32.49 20.87 15.20
N PRO A 211 -33.40 19.87 15.06
CA PRO A 211 -33.78 19.29 13.76
C PRO A 211 -34.22 20.34 12.73
N HIS A 212 -35.09 21.27 13.17
CA HIS A 212 -35.67 22.32 12.33
C HIS A 212 -34.79 23.58 12.22
N ALA A 213 -33.69 23.63 12.97
CA ALA A 213 -32.70 24.70 12.90
C ALA A 213 -31.64 24.32 11.84
N LEU A 214 -30.42 24.01 12.27
CA LEU A 214 -29.32 23.62 11.37
C LEU A 214 -29.11 22.10 11.29
N GLY A 215 -29.80 21.29 12.10
CA GLY A 215 -29.68 19.82 12.06
C GLY A 215 -29.97 19.24 10.67
N GLU A 216 -31.13 19.57 10.08
CA GLU A 216 -31.51 19.11 8.73
C GLU A 216 -30.51 19.52 7.62
N PRO A 217 -30.11 20.80 7.44
CA PRO A 217 -29.20 21.17 6.36
C PRO A 217 -27.76 20.67 6.58
N VAL A 218 -27.29 20.54 7.83
CA VAL A 218 -25.99 19.92 8.12
C VAL A 218 -26.05 18.42 7.82
N ALA A 219 -27.12 17.73 8.22
CA ALA A 219 -27.32 16.33 7.88
C ALA A 219 -27.37 16.11 6.36
N ALA A 220 -28.02 17.00 5.60
CA ALA A 220 -28.04 16.92 4.13
C ALA A 220 -26.64 17.07 3.49
N LEU A 221 -25.75 17.86 4.10
CA LEU A 221 -24.35 17.96 3.68
C LEU A 221 -23.58 16.67 4.01
N LEU A 222 -23.78 16.10 5.19
CA LEU A 222 -23.17 14.83 5.58
C LEU A 222 -23.72 13.66 4.75
N ASP A 223 -24.99 13.67 4.36
CA ASP A 223 -25.58 12.71 3.41
C ASP A 223 -24.81 12.69 2.09
N MET A 224 -24.47 13.86 1.54
CA MET A 224 -23.62 13.90 0.33
C MET A 224 -22.24 13.29 0.56
N ALA A 225 -21.66 13.44 1.74
CA ALA A 225 -20.40 12.79 2.08
C ALA A 225 -20.56 11.25 2.16
N VAL A 226 -21.64 10.77 2.78
CA VAL A 226 -22.00 9.34 2.80
C VAL A 226 -22.20 8.78 1.39
N GLU A 227 -22.96 9.48 0.55
CA GLU A 227 -23.21 9.10 -0.85
C GLU A 227 -21.91 9.05 -1.67
N THR A 228 -21.01 10.02 -1.46
CA THR A 228 -19.71 10.08 -2.14
C THR A 228 -18.81 8.91 -1.69
N LEU A 229 -18.79 8.60 -0.39
CA LEU A 229 -18.06 7.46 0.14
C LEU A 229 -18.64 6.14 -0.39
N ASP A 230 -19.97 6.02 -0.49
CA ASP A 230 -20.64 4.84 -1.04
C ASP A 230 -20.32 4.60 -2.52
N ALA A 231 -20.32 5.67 -3.32
CA ALA A 231 -19.88 5.59 -4.70
C ALA A 231 -18.41 5.17 -4.81
N ARG A 232 -17.54 5.68 -3.92
CA ARG A 232 -16.12 5.29 -3.86
C ARG A 232 -15.95 3.82 -3.47
N MET A 233 -16.70 3.34 -2.48
CA MET A 233 -16.67 1.94 -2.05
C MET A 233 -17.18 0.99 -3.13
N THR A 234 -18.21 1.39 -3.87
CA THR A 234 -18.71 0.64 -5.04
C THR A 234 -17.61 0.51 -6.11
N MET A 235 -16.92 1.61 -6.43
CA MET A 235 -15.78 1.58 -7.37
C MET A 235 -14.64 0.66 -6.90
N LEU A 236 -14.34 0.66 -5.60
CA LEU A 236 -13.36 -0.25 -5.00
C LEU A 236 -13.81 -1.71 -5.10
N HIS A 237 -15.10 -1.98 -4.84
CA HIS A 237 -15.67 -3.32 -4.95
C HIS A 237 -15.55 -3.85 -6.38
N ASP A 238 -15.88 -3.04 -7.39
CA ASP A 238 -15.81 -3.38 -8.81
C ASP A 238 -14.36 -3.43 -9.35
N GLY A 239 -13.38 -3.00 -8.56
CA GLY A 239 -11.97 -2.92 -8.95
C GLY A 239 -11.66 -1.75 -9.90
N ASN A 240 -12.56 -0.77 -10.02
CA ASN A 240 -12.40 0.44 -10.82
C ASN A 240 -11.81 1.59 -9.99
N LEU A 241 -10.53 1.49 -9.62
CA LEU A 241 -9.88 2.42 -8.69
C LEU A 241 -9.24 3.66 -9.36
N THR A 242 -9.37 3.78 -10.69
CA THR A 242 -8.70 4.85 -11.47
C THR A 242 -9.61 6.00 -11.85
N GLY A 243 -10.94 5.83 -11.76
CA GLY A 243 -11.90 6.89 -12.03
C GLY A 243 -12.02 7.87 -10.87
N GLY A 244 -12.26 9.15 -11.19
CA GLY A 244 -12.77 10.13 -10.23
C GLY A 244 -14.29 10.06 -10.13
N LEU A 245 -14.86 10.59 -9.05
CA LEU A 245 -16.31 10.78 -8.93
C LEU A 245 -16.69 12.19 -9.36
N THR A 246 -17.83 12.33 -10.02
CA THR A 246 -18.40 13.64 -10.29
C THR A 246 -19.17 14.11 -9.05
N VAL A 247 -18.68 15.17 -8.40
CA VAL A 247 -19.43 15.84 -7.33
C VAL A 247 -20.54 16.68 -7.95
N ASP A 248 -21.75 16.55 -7.40
CA ASP A 248 -22.86 17.46 -7.71
C ASP A 248 -22.60 18.82 -7.04
N LEU A 249 -21.89 19.69 -7.75
CA LEU A 249 -21.52 21.01 -7.27
C LEU A 249 -22.74 21.92 -7.05
N GLU A 250 -23.81 21.72 -7.83
CA GLU A 250 -25.05 22.47 -7.66
C GLU A 250 -25.69 22.09 -6.32
N ARG A 251 -25.83 20.80 -6.04
CA ARG A 251 -26.36 20.31 -4.76
C ARG A 251 -25.46 20.70 -3.58
N LEU A 252 -24.13 20.63 -3.72
CA LEU A 252 -23.19 21.08 -2.69
C LEU A 252 -23.39 22.57 -2.36
N SER A 253 -23.46 23.42 -3.39
CA SER A 253 -23.70 24.84 -3.21
C SER A 253 -25.07 25.15 -2.61
N ALA A 254 -26.10 24.36 -2.95
CA ALA A 254 -27.44 24.48 -2.39
C ALA A 254 -27.46 24.14 -0.90
N CYS A 255 -26.78 23.06 -0.48
CA CYS A 255 -26.65 22.72 0.94
C CYS A 255 -25.91 23.82 1.72
N GLN A 256 -24.78 24.31 1.20
CA GLN A 256 -24.04 25.41 1.84
C GLN A 256 -24.88 26.69 1.95
N SER A 257 -25.66 27.01 0.90
CA SER A 257 -26.57 28.15 0.90
C SER A 257 -27.69 27.99 1.93
N ALA A 258 -28.28 26.79 2.04
CA ALA A 258 -29.31 26.50 3.05
C ALA A 258 -28.79 26.64 4.48
N ILE A 259 -27.54 26.21 4.75
CA ILE A 259 -26.88 26.41 6.04
C ILE A 259 -26.69 27.91 6.32
N ALA A 260 -26.18 28.66 5.33
CA ALA A 260 -25.97 30.10 5.45
C ALA A 260 -27.29 30.85 5.72
N GLU A 261 -28.36 30.55 4.99
CA GLU A 261 -29.67 31.17 5.17
C GLU A 261 -30.26 30.89 6.56
N ARG A 262 -30.19 29.65 7.04
CA ARG A 262 -30.71 29.27 8.37
C ARG A 262 -29.84 29.73 9.52
N SER A 263 -28.59 30.10 9.28
CA SER A 263 -27.68 30.62 10.31
C SER A 263 -28.04 32.05 10.77
N GLY A 264 -28.65 32.86 9.90
CA GLY A 264 -28.97 34.27 10.18
C GLY A 264 -29.87 34.47 11.41
N PRO A 265 -31.04 33.80 11.49
CA PRO A 265 -31.93 33.88 12.66
C PRO A 265 -31.29 33.38 13.96
N LEU A 266 -30.25 32.54 13.87
CA LEU A 266 -29.55 31.92 15.00
C LEU A 266 -28.28 32.68 15.40
N GLU A 267 -28.03 33.87 14.81
CA GLU A 267 -26.77 34.60 14.97
C GLU A 267 -26.39 34.82 16.45
N HIS A 268 -27.36 35.16 17.30
CA HIS A 268 -27.09 35.37 18.72
C HIS A 268 -26.60 34.12 19.44
N GLN A 269 -27.16 32.95 19.11
CA GLN A 269 -26.74 31.65 19.68
C GLN A 269 -25.38 31.23 19.10
N LEU A 270 -25.20 31.36 17.79
CA LEU A 270 -23.94 30.99 17.13
C LEU A 270 -22.77 31.86 17.61
N ARG A 271 -22.99 33.13 17.95
CA ARG A 271 -21.96 34.03 18.53
C ARG A 271 -21.46 33.57 19.90
N GLN A 272 -22.19 32.70 20.61
CA GLN A 272 -21.77 32.14 21.90
C GLN A 272 -20.82 30.93 21.77
N GLY A 273 -20.34 30.64 20.56
CA GLY A 273 -19.36 29.58 20.29
C GLY A 273 -19.77 28.64 19.16
N GLY A 274 -21.07 28.54 18.85
CA GLY A 274 -21.61 27.68 17.80
C GLY A 274 -21.05 27.95 16.39
N TRP A 275 -20.67 29.20 16.08
CA TRP A 275 -20.07 29.56 14.79
C TRP A 275 -18.78 28.78 14.47
N VAL A 276 -17.96 28.52 15.50
CA VAL A 276 -16.68 27.81 15.31
C VAL A 276 -16.95 26.36 14.92
N TYR A 277 -17.80 25.67 15.67
CA TYR A 277 -18.12 24.25 15.44
C TYR A 277 -18.92 24.04 14.15
N LEU A 278 -19.88 24.92 13.85
CA LEU A 278 -20.61 24.87 12.58
C LEU A 278 -19.67 25.03 11.39
N GLY A 279 -18.78 26.04 11.44
CA GLY A 279 -17.79 26.27 10.39
C GLY A 279 -16.85 25.08 10.21
N GLU A 280 -16.38 24.49 11.31
CA GLU A 280 -15.53 23.30 11.30
C GLU A 280 -16.24 22.09 10.67
N VAL A 281 -17.48 21.78 11.08
CA VAL A 281 -18.27 20.68 10.51
C VAL A 281 -18.51 20.87 9.01
N VAL A 282 -18.90 22.07 8.58
CA VAL A 282 -19.15 22.37 7.15
C VAL A 282 -17.87 22.26 6.33
N ALA A 283 -16.75 22.78 6.83
CA ALA A 283 -15.47 22.71 6.15
C ALA A 283 -15.00 21.25 6.02
N LEU A 284 -15.04 20.47 7.10
CA LEU A 284 -14.63 19.08 7.12
C LEU A 284 -15.52 18.20 6.23
N ALA A 285 -16.85 18.40 6.24
CA ALA A 285 -17.75 17.65 5.37
C ALA A 285 -17.53 17.98 3.88
N THR A 286 -17.30 19.26 3.56
CA THR A 286 -16.98 19.68 2.19
C THR A 286 -15.63 19.12 1.74
N GLN A 287 -14.64 19.13 2.64
CA GLN A 287 -13.33 18.54 2.38
C GLN A 287 -13.44 17.04 2.15
N LEU A 288 -14.25 16.33 2.93
CA LEU A 288 -14.53 14.90 2.78
C LEU A 288 -15.12 14.55 1.42
N ILE A 289 -16.14 15.29 0.99
CA ILE A 289 -16.73 15.13 -0.34
C ILE A 289 -15.65 15.36 -1.43
N THR A 290 -14.83 16.39 -1.25
CA THR A 290 -13.79 16.75 -2.23
C THR A 290 -12.71 15.68 -2.31
N ASP A 291 -12.13 15.26 -1.19
CA ASP A 291 -11.06 14.27 -1.12
C ASP A 291 -11.54 12.91 -1.65
N LEU A 292 -12.77 12.51 -1.31
CA LEU A 292 -13.38 11.28 -1.83
C LEU A 292 -13.79 11.38 -3.30
N SER A 293 -13.81 12.57 -3.92
CA SER A 293 -14.10 12.71 -5.35
C SER A 293 -12.87 12.60 -6.23
N VAL A 294 -11.71 12.97 -5.69
CA VAL A 294 -10.43 13.01 -6.42
C VAL A 294 -9.95 11.59 -6.74
N PRO A 295 -9.45 11.30 -7.96
CA PRO A 295 -8.90 9.99 -8.29
C PRO A 295 -7.80 9.59 -7.31
N ALA A 296 -7.75 8.31 -6.93
CA ALA A 296 -6.79 7.78 -5.98
C ALA A 296 -5.32 8.03 -6.41
N THR A 297 -5.08 8.18 -7.72
CA THR A 297 -3.77 8.48 -8.32
C THR A 297 -3.23 9.88 -8.03
N ARG A 298 -4.04 10.83 -7.55
CA ARG A 298 -3.58 12.20 -7.26
C ARG A 298 -2.98 12.37 -5.86
N PHE A 299 -3.21 11.44 -4.94
CA PHE A 299 -2.63 11.53 -3.60
C PHE A 299 -1.09 11.30 -3.60
N ASP A 300 -0.53 10.74 -4.68
CA ASP A 300 0.92 10.59 -4.90
C ASP A 300 1.64 11.93 -5.19
N ALA A 301 0.92 13.03 -5.41
CA ALA A 301 1.52 14.34 -5.65
C ALA A 301 1.98 15.02 -4.35
N ALA A 302 2.83 14.35 -3.58
CA ALA A 302 3.69 15.02 -2.61
C ALA A 302 4.73 15.88 -3.39
N PRO A 303 5.13 17.06 -2.88
CA PRO A 303 5.88 18.04 -3.65
C PRO A 303 7.22 17.43 -4.06
N GLU A 304 7.62 17.64 -5.32
CA GLU A 304 9.00 17.41 -5.74
C GLU A 304 9.91 18.11 -4.72
N ARG A 305 10.61 17.31 -3.91
CA ARG A 305 11.65 17.81 -3.03
C ARG A 305 12.73 18.42 -3.92
N GLY A 306 12.66 19.74 -4.04
CA GLY A 306 13.71 20.65 -4.49
C GLY A 306 14.64 20.07 -5.54
N ALA A 307 14.27 20.22 -6.81
CA ALA A 307 15.29 20.41 -7.83
C ALA A 307 16.15 21.60 -7.38
N SER A 308 17.37 21.31 -6.94
CA SER A 308 18.39 22.29 -6.62
C SER A 308 18.53 23.28 -7.79
N PRO A 309 18.58 24.59 -7.55
CA PRO A 309 18.86 25.53 -8.63
C PRO A 309 20.27 25.25 -9.17
N ASP A 310 20.34 25.02 -10.47
CA ASP A 310 21.56 24.88 -11.24
C ASP A 310 22.46 26.11 -11.05
N PRO A 311 23.65 25.99 -10.42
CA PRO A 311 24.56 27.12 -10.26
C PRO A 311 25.39 27.22 -11.55
N GLY A 312 24.75 27.62 -12.65
CA GLY A 312 25.35 27.39 -13.96
C GLY A 312 24.79 28.22 -15.12
N SER A 313 24.25 29.41 -14.91
CA SER A 313 24.00 30.35 -16.02
C SER A 313 24.03 31.82 -15.58
N ALA A 314 25.22 32.26 -15.19
CA ALA A 314 25.62 33.65 -15.34
C ALA A 314 26.98 33.65 -16.06
N GLY A 315 26.92 33.75 -17.38
CA GLY A 315 28.03 33.93 -18.30
C GLY A 315 27.54 34.76 -19.49
#